data_AF-A0A937Q2W6-F1
#
_entry.id   AF-A0A937Q2W6-F1
#
_cell.length_a   1.000
_cell.length_b   1.000
_cell.length_c   1.000
_cell.angle_alpha   90.00
_cell.angle_beta   90.00
_cell.angle_gamma   90.00
#
_symmetry.space_group_name_H-M   'P 1'
#
loop_
_entity.id
_entity.type
_entity.pdbx_description
1 polymer ?
#
loop_
_entity_poly.entity_id
_entity_poly.type
_entity_poly.pdbx_seq_one_letter_code
_entity_poly.pdbx_strand_id
1 'polypeptide(L)'
;MNVPQLGLTRSYQERMGRFTDRFNLFQGAMAQFMYLLYLPMEKSFKVMQEKLEALTGEEGLPEDSQAYYRMWVKILEGHYMTLFKSSEYTQVLGKTLNAMEDFMVAKHEMLQDFVQMLPVPTQKDMDGLYKELYLLKKRIRQLEKNRGAAGSKGLGSTLGGDVSLIGNQNGVSSLSGQNPRN
;
A
#
# COMPACT_ATOMS: atom_id res chain seq x y z
N MET A 1 -20.33 31.67 7.81
CA MET A 1 -18.95 31.62 8.34
C MET A 1 -18.04 31.13 7.23
N ASN A 2 -17.24 32.03 6.64
CA ASN A 2 -16.32 31.73 5.55
C ASN A 2 -14.95 31.42 6.16
N VAL A 3 -14.63 30.14 6.30
CA VAL A 3 -13.32 29.70 6.80
C VAL A 3 -12.38 29.68 5.59
N PRO A 4 -11.21 30.34 5.63
CA PRO A 4 -10.32 30.41 4.46
C PRO A 4 -9.80 29.00 4.13
N GLN A 5 -10.16 28.48 2.96
CA GLN A 5 -9.83 27.13 2.48
C GLN A 5 -8.35 26.97 2.03
N LEU A 6 -7.41 27.63 2.70
CA LEU A 6 -6.03 27.71 2.26
C LEU A 6 -5.26 26.38 2.45
N GLY A 7 -4.55 25.97 1.40
CA GLY A 7 -3.48 24.98 1.38
C GLY A 7 -3.92 23.51 1.29
N LEU A 8 -4.48 22.97 2.38
CA LEU A 8 -4.64 21.52 2.55
C LEU A 8 -5.80 20.95 1.70
N THR A 9 -6.97 21.58 1.74
CA THR A 9 -8.13 21.13 0.95
C THR A 9 -7.90 21.29 -0.55
N ARG A 10 -7.25 22.39 -0.97
CA ARG A 10 -6.91 22.63 -2.38
C ARG A 10 -5.91 21.59 -2.90
N SER A 11 -4.84 21.32 -2.15
CA SER A 11 -3.84 20.33 -2.56
C SER A 11 -4.40 18.90 -2.59
N TYR A 12 -5.33 18.57 -1.69
CA TYR A 12 -6.09 17.32 -1.73
C TYR A 12 -6.96 17.21 -3.00
N GLN A 13 -7.74 18.25 -3.31
CA GLN A 13 -8.57 18.27 -4.53
C GLN A 13 -7.72 18.14 -5.80
N GLU A 14 -6.60 18.85 -5.87
CA GLU A 14 -5.65 18.74 -6.99
C GLU A 14 -5.08 17.33 -7.11
N ARG A 15 -4.71 16.66 -6.01
CA ARG A 15 -4.21 15.28 -6.00
C ARG A 15 -5.26 14.25 -6.37
N MET A 16 -6.49 14.40 -5.88
CA MET A 16 -7.62 13.53 -6.28
C MET A 16 -7.94 13.68 -7.76
N GLY A 17 -7.88 14.90 -8.28
CA GLY A 17 -7.98 15.17 -9.72
C GLY A 17 -6.89 14.45 -10.51
N ARG A 18 -5.61 14.58 -10.09
CA ARG A 18 -4.49 13.85 -10.72
C ARG A 18 -4.65 12.33 -10.66
N PHE A 19 -5.06 11.77 -9.52
CA PHE A 19 -5.34 10.34 -9.39
C PHE A 19 -6.38 9.88 -10.41
N THR A 20 -7.49 10.61 -10.50
CA THR A 20 -8.61 10.26 -11.40
C THR A 20 -8.19 10.35 -12.87
N ASP A 21 -7.45 11.40 -13.23
CA ASP A 21 -6.90 11.57 -14.57
C ASP A 21 -5.95 10.43 -14.95
N ARG A 22 -4.95 10.13 -14.09
CA ARG A 22 -4.01 9.03 -14.35
C ARG A 22 -4.69 7.66 -14.37
N PHE A 23 -5.68 7.45 -13.52
CA PHE A 23 -6.49 6.23 -13.52
C PHE A 23 -7.22 6.06 -14.86
N ASN A 24 -7.89 7.12 -15.36
CA ASN A 24 -8.60 7.06 -16.64
C ASN A 24 -7.65 6.79 -17.81
N LEU A 25 -6.48 7.43 -17.83
CA LEU A 25 -5.45 7.20 -18.86
C LEU A 25 -4.95 5.75 -18.83
N PHE A 26 -4.67 5.21 -17.64
CA PHE A 26 -4.30 3.80 -17.47
C PHE A 26 -5.41 2.86 -17.95
N GLN A 27 -6.66 3.11 -17.56
CA GLN A 27 -7.81 2.29 -17.97
C GLN A 27 -8.01 2.29 -19.49
N GLY A 28 -7.84 3.45 -20.15
CA GLY A 28 -7.88 3.55 -21.60
C GLY A 28 -6.77 2.75 -22.28
N ALA A 29 -5.52 2.91 -21.82
CA ALA A 29 -4.38 2.16 -22.35
C ALA A 29 -4.54 0.65 -22.13
N MET A 30 -5.02 0.25 -20.95
CA MET A 30 -5.31 -1.14 -20.60
C MET A 30 -6.41 -1.73 -21.48
N ALA A 31 -7.48 -1.00 -21.75
CA ALA A 31 -8.55 -1.45 -22.64
C ALA A 31 -8.03 -1.67 -24.07
N GLN A 32 -7.17 -0.78 -24.57
CA GLN A 32 -6.53 -0.94 -25.88
C GLN A 32 -5.63 -2.18 -25.92
N PHE A 33 -4.85 -2.42 -24.87
CA PHE A 33 -4.01 -3.61 -24.75
C PHE A 33 -4.84 -4.91 -24.73
N MET A 34 -5.93 -4.94 -23.96
CA MET A 34 -6.83 -6.10 -23.88
C MET A 34 -7.52 -6.38 -25.22
N TYR A 35 -7.95 -5.34 -25.93
CA TYR A 35 -8.50 -5.48 -27.29
C TYR A 35 -7.47 -6.12 -28.23
N LEU A 36 -6.23 -5.65 -28.19
CA LEU A 36 -5.17 -6.16 -29.04
C LEU A 36 -4.83 -7.63 -28.74
N LEU A 37 -4.89 -8.04 -27.46
CA LEU A 37 -4.74 -9.44 -27.05
C LEU A 37 -5.90 -10.34 -27.48
N TYR A 38 -7.09 -9.77 -27.69
CA TYR A 38 -8.28 -10.50 -28.15
C TYR A 38 -8.31 -10.70 -29.68
N LEU A 39 -7.68 -9.80 -30.46
CA LEU A 39 -7.69 -9.87 -31.93
C LEU A 39 -7.28 -11.24 -32.53
N PRO A 40 -6.23 -11.94 -32.03
CA PRO A 40 -5.87 -13.27 -32.54
C PRO A 40 -6.99 -14.30 -32.38
N MET A 41 -7.75 -14.23 -31.28
CA MET A 41 -8.90 -15.11 -31.05
C MET A 41 -9.97 -14.86 -32.13
N GLU A 42 -10.38 -13.60 -32.33
CA GLU A 42 -11.36 -13.25 -33.36
C GLU A 42 -10.92 -13.69 -34.77
N LYS A 43 -9.66 -13.43 -35.12
CA LYS A 43 -9.10 -13.83 -36.42
C LYS A 43 -9.05 -15.34 -36.57
N SER A 44 -8.67 -16.07 -35.52
CA SER A 44 -8.60 -17.52 -35.56
C SER A 44 -9.96 -18.17 -35.85
N PHE A 45 -11.06 -17.62 -35.31
CA PHE A 45 -12.40 -18.12 -35.57
C PHE A 45 -12.83 -17.90 -37.02
N LYS A 46 -12.54 -16.73 -37.59
CA LYS A 46 -12.84 -16.44 -39.01
C LYS A 46 -12.11 -17.41 -39.95
N VAL A 47 -10.80 -17.59 -39.74
CA VAL A 47 -9.99 -18.52 -40.55
C VAL A 47 -10.44 -19.97 -40.37
N MET A 48 -10.88 -20.35 -39.17
CA MET A 48 -11.43 -21.68 -38.91
C MET A 48 -12.74 -21.89 -39.70
N GLN A 49 -13.64 -20.90 -39.70
CA GLN A 49 -14.88 -20.95 -40.48
C GLN A 49 -14.60 -21.11 -41.99
N GLU A 50 -13.72 -20.29 -42.56
CA GLU A 50 -13.34 -20.37 -43.98
C GLU A 50 -12.77 -21.76 -44.34
N LYS A 51 -11.96 -22.35 -43.44
CA LYS A 51 -11.43 -23.70 -43.65
C LYS A 51 -12.50 -24.79 -43.60
N LEU A 52 -13.48 -24.67 -42.72
CA LEU A 52 -14.59 -25.64 -42.67
C LEU A 52 -15.43 -25.59 -43.95
N GLU A 53 -15.74 -24.39 -44.42
CA GLU A 53 -16.49 -24.19 -45.67
C GLU A 53 -15.74 -24.79 -46.88
N ALA A 54 -14.42 -24.61 -46.94
CA ALA A 54 -13.59 -25.23 -47.99
C ALA A 54 -13.59 -26.77 -47.91
N LEU A 55 -13.42 -27.34 -46.71
CA LEU A 55 -13.38 -28.80 -46.51
C LEU A 55 -14.74 -29.49 -46.76
N THR A 56 -15.86 -28.77 -46.59
CA THR A 56 -17.17 -29.28 -47.01
C THR A 56 -17.33 -29.36 -48.53
N GLY A 57 -16.50 -28.64 -49.31
CA GLY A 57 -16.54 -28.63 -50.77
C GLY A 57 -15.61 -29.66 -51.46
N GLU A 58 -14.50 -30.04 -50.84
CA GLU A 58 -13.43 -30.86 -51.47
C GLU A 58 -13.00 -32.07 -50.61
N GLU A 59 -13.87 -33.06 -50.44
CA GLU A 59 -13.67 -34.25 -49.58
C GLU A 59 -13.87 -33.98 -48.07
N GLY A 60 -15.11 -34.19 -47.62
CA GLY A 60 -15.50 -34.64 -46.28
C GLY A 60 -14.78 -34.06 -45.05
N LEU A 61 -15.54 -33.34 -44.23
CA LEU A 61 -15.17 -32.92 -42.87
C LEU A 61 -14.49 -34.06 -42.05
N PRO A 62 -13.36 -33.80 -41.36
CA PRO A 62 -12.78 -34.75 -40.43
C PRO A 62 -13.82 -35.28 -39.42
N GLU A 63 -13.96 -36.60 -39.25
CA GLU A 63 -14.87 -37.16 -38.23
C GLU A 63 -14.35 -36.93 -36.79
N ASP A 64 -13.05 -36.66 -36.63
CA ASP A 64 -12.39 -36.47 -35.33
C ASP A 64 -12.54 -35.03 -34.81
N SER A 65 -13.35 -34.85 -33.76
CA SER A 65 -13.50 -33.59 -33.02
C SER A 65 -12.16 -33.02 -32.52
N GLN A 66 -11.19 -33.89 -32.22
CA GLN A 66 -9.86 -33.51 -31.75
C GLN A 66 -9.00 -32.91 -32.87
N ALA A 67 -9.24 -33.31 -34.13
CA ALA A 67 -8.54 -32.75 -35.27
C ALA A 67 -8.89 -31.27 -35.49
N TYR A 68 -10.16 -30.88 -35.28
CA TYR A 68 -10.58 -29.47 -35.34
C TYR A 68 -9.94 -28.63 -34.24
N TYR A 69 -9.87 -29.16 -33.02
CA TYR A 69 -9.22 -28.46 -31.91
C TYR A 69 -7.73 -28.21 -32.21
N ARG A 70 -6.99 -29.23 -32.67
CA ARG A 70 -5.58 -29.08 -33.06
C ARG A 70 -5.41 -28.06 -34.19
N MET A 71 -6.31 -28.05 -35.16
CA MET A 71 -6.29 -27.09 -36.25
C MET A 71 -6.51 -25.66 -35.75
N TRP A 72 -7.52 -25.44 -34.91
CA TRP A 72 -7.82 -24.14 -34.32
C TRP A 72 -6.66 -23.61 -33.47
N VAL A 73 -6.07 -24.45 -32.61
CA VAL A 73 -4.90 -24.08 -31.79
C VAL A 73 -3.72 -23.64 -32.67
N LYS A 74 -3.45 -24.37 -33.76
CA LYS A 74 -2.34 -24.02 -34.68
C LYS A 74 -2.58 -22.70 -35.41
N ILE A 75 -3.82 -22.41 -35.81
CA ILE A 75 -4.19 -21.12 -36.42
C ILE A 75 -4.02 -19.99 -35.39
N LEU A 76 -4.52 -20.22 -34.17
CA LEU A 76 -4.45 -19.27 -33.08
C LEU A 76 -2.99 -18.94 -32.72
N GLU A 77 -2.14 -19.96 -32.61
CA GLU A 77 -0.70 -19.81 -32.37
C GLU A 77 -0.04 -18.94 -33.45
N GLY A 78 -0.36 -19.17 -34.72
CA GLY A 78 0.16 -18.35 -35.82
C GLY A 78 -0.23 -16.87 -35.73
N HIS A 79 -1.48 -16.58 -35.34
CA HIS A 79 -1.93 -15.21 -35.14
C HIS A 79 -1.26 -14.55 -33.92
N TYR A 80 -1.07 -15.27 -32.82
CA TYR A 80 -0.34 -14.75 -31.65
C TYR A 80 1.13 -14.49 -31.95
N MET A 81 1.80 -15.40 -32.66
CA MET A 81 3.20 -15.23 -33.06
C MET A 81 3.38 -13.98 -33.95
N THR A 82 2.39 -13.68 -34.79
CA THR A 82 2.38 -12.44 -35.59
C THR A 82 2.10 -11.22 -34.72
N LEU A 83 1.13 -11.29 -33.79
CA LEU A 83 0.79 -10.20 -32.89
C LEU A 83 1.99 -9.78 -32.04
N PHE A 84 2.66 -10.73 -31.38
CA PHE A 84 3.77 -10.43 -30.48
C PHE A 84 5.01 -9.88 -31.19
N LYS A 85 5.17 -10.16 -32.48
CA LYS A 85 6.23 -9.57 -33.33
C LYS A 85 5.86 -8.18 -33.86
N SER A 86 4.60 -7.76 -33.72
CA SER A 86 4.15 -6.47 -34.23
C SER A 86 4.72 -5.32 -33.40
N SER A 87 5.14 -4.25 -34.08
CA SER A 87 5.55 -3.01 -33.42
C SER A 87 4.38 -2.36 -32.66
N GLU A 88 3.16 -2.52 -33.17
CA GLU A 88 1.93 -2.05 -32.54
C GLU A 88 1.73 -2.64 -31.13
N TYR A 89 1.87 -3.96 -30.98
CA TYR A 89 1.78 -4.62 -29.67
C TYR A 89 2.77 -4.04 -28.67
N THR A 90 4.03 -3.91 -29.08
CA THR A 90 5.10 -3.40 -28.20
C THR A 90 4.85 -1.93 -27.80
N GLN A 91 4.33 -1.11 -28.72
CA GLN A 91 3.96 0.28 -28.43
C GLN A 91 2.78 0.38 -27.46
N VAL A 92 1.73 -0.42 -27.67
CA VAL A 92 0.55 -0.42 -26.79
C VAL A 92 0.91 -0.94 -25.40
N LEU A 93 1.74 -1.99 -25.32
CA LEU A 93 2.27 -2.49 -24.05
C LEU A 93 3.10 -1.43 -23.33
N GLY A 94 4.03 -0.76 -24.04
CA GLY A 94 4.84 0.31 -23.47
C GLY A 94 3.99 1.48 -22.96
N LYS A 95 2.99 1.92 -23.72
CA LYS A 95 2.02 2.94 -23.29
C LYS A 95 1.26 2.52 -22.03
N THR A 96 0.85 1.26 -21.96
CA THR A 96 0.12 0.72 -20.80
C THR A 96 0.99 0.70 -19.55
N LEU A 97 2.26 0.27 -19.68
CA LEU A 97 3.22 0.25 -18.59
C LEU A 97 3.53 1.67 -18.07
N ASN A 98 3.75 2.62 -18.98
CA ASN A 98 3.98 4.02 -18.61
C ASN A 98 2.75 4.61 -17.90
N ALA A 99 1.55 4.38 -18.43
CA ALA A 99 0.32 4.86 -17.79
C ALA A 99 0.08 4.20 -16.43
N MET A 100 0.47 2.93 -16.27
CA MET A 100 0.43 2.23 -14.98
C MET A 100 1.41 2.83 -13.98
N GLU A 101 2.63 3.16 -14.39
CA GLU A 101 3.63 3.82 -13.56
C GLU A 101 3.12 5.18 -13.06
N ASP A 102 2.64 6.03 -13.98
CA ASP A 102 2.06 7.34 -13.65
C ASP A 102 0.88 7.21 -12.67
N PHE A 103 0.02 6.21 -12.88
CA PHE A 103 -1.08 5.91 -11.97
C PHE A 103 -0.60 5.46 -10.60
N MET A 104 0.41 4.59 -10.51
CA MET A 104 0.97 4.14 -9.24
C MET A 104 1.57 5.28 -8.42
N VAL A 105 2.27 6.21 -9.09
CA VAL A 105 2.79 7.43 -8.46
C VAL A 105 1.65 8.29 -7.92
N ALA A 106 0.64 8.59 -8.75
CA ALA A 106 -0.50 9.40 -8.33
C ALA A 106 -1.31 8.74 -7.19
N LYS A 107 -1.43 7.41 -7.20
CA LYS A 107 -2.04 6.63 -6.12
C LYS A 107 -1.22 6.73 -4.83
N HIS A 108 0.10 6.66 -4.91
CA HIS A 108 0.96 6.77 -3.72
C HIS A 108 0.85 8.17 -3.09
N GLU A 109 0.86 9.24 -3.91
CA GLU A 109 0.64 10.61 -3.44
C GLU A 109 -0.72 10.77 -2.75
N MET A 110 -1.79 10.23 -3.34
CA MET A 110 -3.13 10.27 -2.76
C MET A 110 -3.21 9.49 -1.43
N LEU A 111 -2.60 8.30 -1.36
CA LEU A 111 -2.62 7.47 -0.16
C LEU A 111 -1.80 8.07 0.99
N GLN A 112 -0.69 8.74 0.69
CA GLN A 112 0.13 9.40 1.71
C GLN A 112 -0.66 10.49 2.46
N ASP A 113 -1.50 11.25 1.76
CA ASP A 113 -2.40 12.23 2.38
C ASP A 113 -3.51 11.58 3.20
N PHE A 114 -4.07 10.47 2.70
CA PHE A 114 -5.13 9.76 3.40
C PHE A 114 -4.63 9.20 4.75
N VAL A 115 -3.39 8.72 4.77
CA VAL A 115 -2.72 8.26 6.00
C VAL A 115 -2.38 9.43 6.93
N GLN A 116 -2.01 10.61 6.41
CA GLN A 116 -1.82 11.81 7.24
C GLN A 116 -3.12 12.32 7.89
N MET A 117 -4.27 12.04 7.28
CA MET A 117 -5.58 12.42 7.80
C MET A 117 -6.15 11.40 8.80
N LEU A 118 -5.60 10.18 8.83
CA LEU A 118 -5.87 9.17 9.85
C LEU A 118 -4.86 9.32 11.00
N PRO A 119 -5.26 9.14 12.27
CA PRO A 119 -4.33 9.09 13.40
C PRO A 119 -3.53 7.77 13.43
N VAL A 120 -3.21 7.19 12.27
CA VAL A 120 -2.46 5.93 12.14
C VAL A 120 -1.11 6.25 11.51
N PRO A 121 0.00 6.04 12.24
CA PRO A 121 1.34 6.44 11.82
C PRO A 121 1.73 5.84 10.47
N THR A 122 2.36 6.67 9.63
CA THR A 122 2.80 6.32 8.28
C THR A 122 4.02 5.39 8.34
N GLN A 123 4.35 4.62 7.30
CA GLN A 123 5.54 3.74 7.30
C GLN A 123 6.86 4.46 7.66
N LYS A 124 6.99 5.77 7.36
CA LYS A 124 8.13 6.59 7.81
C LYS A 124 8.15 6.83 9.32
N ASP A 125 6.99 6.92 9.96
CA ASP A 125 6.87 7.04 11.42
C ASP A 125 7.25 5.73 12.10
N MET A 126 6.93 4.58 11.46
CA MET A 126 7.39 3.27 11.92
C MET A 126 8.92 3.15 11.87
N ASP A 127 9.58 3.60 10.80
CA ASP A 127 11.06 3.63 10.73
C ASP A 127 11.68 4.56 11.79
N GLY A 128 11.02 5.69 12.07
CA GLY A 128 11.36 6.59 13.17
C GLY A 128 11.26 5.91 14.54
N LEU A 129 10.15 5.23 14.80
CA LEU A 129 9.92 4.47 16.03
C LEU A 129 10.92 3.32 16.19
N TYR A 130 11.27 2.60 15.13
CA TYR A 130 12.30 1.55 15.18
C TYR A 130 13.67 2.13 15.52
N LYS A 131 14.02 3.31 14.99
CA LYS A 131 15.27 4.00 15.30
C LYS A 131 15.29 4.51 16.74
N GLU A 132 14.17 5.01 17.25
CA GLU A 132 14.02 5.44 18.64
C GLU A 132 14.08 4.26 19.63
N LEU A 133 13.42 3.14 19.31
CA LEU A 133 13.52 1.88 20.08
C LEU A 133 14.95 1.37 20.14
N TYR A 134 15.68 1.44 19.02
CA TYR A 134 17.09 1.05 18.97
C TYR A 134 17.95 1.97 19.85
N LEU A 135 17.75 3.29 19.77
CA LEU A 135 18.45 4.26 20.62
C LEU A 135 18.09 4.12 22.10
N LEU A 136 16.84 3.78 22.41
CA LEU A 136 16.38 3.54 23.77
C LEU A 136 17.01 2.26 24.35
N LYS A 137 17.03 1.15 23.61
CA LYS A 137 17.75 -0.08 24.01
C LYS A 137 19.24 0.19 24.21
N LYS A 138 19.85 1.02 23.37
CA LYS A 138 21.26 1.41 23.49
C LYS A 138 21.51 2.24 24.75
N ARG A 139 20.63 3.20 25.08
CA ARG A 139 20.70 3.99 26.31
C ARG A 139 20.49 3.15 27.56
N ILE A 140 19.54 2.20 27.55
CA ILE A 140 19.31 1.27 28.67
C ILE A 140 20.56 0.41 28.90
N ARG A 141 21.15 -0.17 27.85
CA ARG A 141 22.40 -0.94 27.97
C ARG A 141 23.58 -0.09 28.51
N GLN A 142 23.67 1.18 28.12
CA GLN A 142 24.68 2.09 28.64
C GLN A 142 24.44 2.43 30.12
N LEU A 143 23.19 2.65 30.52
CA LEU A 143 22.81 2.92 31.91
C LEU A 143 23.00 1.69 32.81
N GLU A 144 22.68 0.48 32.33
CA GLU A 144 22.97 -0.78 33.01
C GLU A 144 24.48 -0.99 33.17
N LYS A 145 25.27 -0.71 32.14
CA LYS A 145 26.74 -0.76 32.21
C LYS A 145 27.31 0.26 33.20
N ASN A 146 26.74 1.46 33.26
CA ASN A 146 27.17 2.49 34.21
C ASN A 146 26.72 2.19 35.65
N ARG A 147 25.54 1.60 35.86
CA ARG A 147 25.10 1.08 37.18
C ARG A 147 25.92 -0.14 37.63
N GLY A 148 26.32 -1.02 36.70
CA GLY A 148 27.23 -2.12 36.97
C GLY A 148 28.64 -1.65 37.36
N ALA A 149 29.12 -0.55 36.76
CA ALA A 149 30.40 0.06 37.13
C ALA A 149 30.33 0.82 38.47
N ALA A 150 29.22 1.51 38.76
CA ALA A 150 29.01 2.23 40.02
C ALA A 150 28.72 1.31 41.22
N GLY A 151 28.12 0.13 41.00
CA GLY A 151 27.87 -0.89 42.02
C GLY A 151 29.13 -1.56 42.59
N SER A 152 30.28 -1.41 41.92
CA SER A 152 31.59 -1.90 42.43
C SER A 152 32.33 -0.91 43.33
N LYS A 153 31.83 0.32 43.49
CA LYS A 153 32.50 1.40 44.27
C LYS A 153 31.74 1.86 45.53
N GLY A 154 30.59 1.26 45.86
CA GLY A 154 29.72 1.74 46.95
C GLY A 154 29.47 0.79 48.13
N LEU A 155 29.89 -0.47 48.09
CA LEU A 155 29.77 -1.40 49.23
C LEU A 155 31.07 -1.42 50.03
N GLY A 156 31.29 -0.40 50.86
CA GLY A 156 32.48 -0.29 51.70
C GLY A 156 32.44 0.77 52.80
N SER A 157 31.26 1.24 53.19
CA SER A 157 30.95 1.96 54.45
C SER A 157 29.50 2.42 54.29
N THR A 158 28.53 2.03 55.11
CA THR A 158 28.39 2.39 56.52
C THR A 158 27.30 1.51 57.14
N LEU A 159 27.59 0.88 58.29
CA LEU A 159 26.59 0.27 59.17
C LEU A 159 26.60 1.01 60.50
N GLY A 160 25.41 1.33 61.01
CA GLY A 160 25.12 1.94 62.32
C GLY A 160 24.49 3.33 62.15
N GLY A 161 23.30 3.64 62.65
CA GLY A 161 22.34 2.98 63.52
C GLY A 161 21.17 3.97 63.78
N ASP A 162 20.08 3.44 64.33
CA ASP A 162 18.98 4.12 65.04
C ASP A 162 17.99 5.03 64.30
N VAL A 163 16.75 4.53 64.20
CA VAL A 163 15.53 5.37 64.24
C VAL A 163 14.46 4.65 65.07
N SER A 164 14.20 5.14 66.29
CA SER A 164 13.02 4.81 67.09
C SER A 164 12.07 6.03 67.17
N LEU A 165 10.95 5.88 66.47
CA LEU A 165 9.59 6.41 66.65
C LEU A 165 9.32 7.42 67.78
N ILE A 166 8.89 8.63 67.40
CA ILE A 166 7.99 9.51 68.18
C ILE A 166 6.99 10.15 67.22
N GLY A 167 5.70 10.17 67.58
CA GLY A 167 4.72 11.02 66.89
C GLY A 167 3.24 10.68 67.10
N ASN A 168 2.78 10.71 68.35
CA ASN A 168 1.37 10.80 68.73
C ASN A 168 0.73 12.08 68.15
N GLN A 169 -0.55 12.05 67.74
CA GLN A 169 -1.59 12.94 68.31
C GLN A 169 -3.02 12.71 67.79
N ASN A 170 -3.86 12.48 68.79
CA ASN A 170 -5.31 12.58 68.89
C ASN A 170 -5.95 13.81 68.23
N GLY A 171 -7.28 13.71 68.04
CA GLY A 171 -8.17 14.72 68.62
C GLY A 171 -9.02 15.51 67.62
N VAL A 172 -10.24 15.02 67.42
CA VAL A 172 -11.35 15.73 66.80
C VAL A 172 -11.66 17.01 67.58
N SER A 173 -11.69 18.16 66.90
CA SER A 173 -12.42 19.36 67.32
C SER A 173 -12.97 20.07 66.10
N SER A 174 -14.29 19.94 65.95
CA SER A 174 -15.19 20.77 65.17
C SER A 174 -15.20 22.22 65.64
N LEU A 175 -15.35 23.19 64.72
CA LEU A 175 -16.06 24.48 64.90
C LEU A 175 -16.31 25.03 63.48
N SER A 176 -17.58 25.08 63.05
CA SER A 176 -18.41 26.31 62.99
C SER A 176 -18.05 27.21 61.81
N GLY A 177 -18.95 27.65 60.93
CA GLY A 177 -20.40 27.58 60.90
C GLY A 177 -20.85 28.31 59.63
N GLN A 178 -21.94 27.83 59.02
CA GLN A 178 -22.69 28.59 58.02
C GLN A 178 -24.04 28.95 58.61
N ASN A 179 -24.23 30.24 58.87
CA ASN A 179 -25.52 30.91 58.82
C ASN A 179 -25.27 32.18 57.98
N PRO A 180 -26.13 32.55 57.02
CA PRO A 180 -25.94 33.82 56.34
C PRO A 180 -26.36 34.96 57.28
N ARG A 181 -25.39 35.81 57.63
CA ARG A 181 -25.54 37.25 57.48
C ARG A 181 -24.99 37.62 56.10
N ASN A 182 -25.75 38.48 55.42
CA ASN A 182 -25.43 39.33 54.25
C ASN A 182 -24.12 39.06 53.50
#